data_AF-A0A1W9SXN2-F1
#
_entry.id   AF-A0A1W9SXN2-F1
#
_cell.length_a   1.000
_cell.length_b   1.000
_cell.length_c   1.000
_cell.angle_alpha   90.00
_cell.angle_beta   90.00
_cell.angle_gamma   90.00
#
_symmetry.space_group_name_H-M   'P 1'
#
loop_
_entity.id
_entity.type
_entity.pdbx_description
1 polymer ?
#
loop_
_entity_poly.entity_id
_entity_poly.type
_entity_poly.pdbx_seq_one_letter_code
_entity_poly.pdbx_strand_id
1 'polypeptide(L)'
;MSNFTMEDAKYCAEQVIHGIERTFFQVSNKDLSFFIRIEIFEESVLKAEQYLKVFKNPNLSKVAGYYSFWIRKLKPFYVRAKRNNNYITDLNEIFAILFGLVLISQGVKRSIPKLSKKFLNDLVYSLRYHTFSPQSVTLIFELILEKFFIEKHLKK
;
A
#
# COMPACT_ATOMS: atom_id res chain seq x y z
N MET A 1 18.61 -3.70 -9.65
CA MET A 1 17.55 -4.13 -8.70
C MET A 1 16.86 -5.32 -9.34
N SER A 2 16.61 -6.40 -8.59
CA SER A 2 15.87 -7.55 -9.12
C SER A 2 14.53 -7.08 -9.69
N ASN A 3 14.11 -7.65 -10.81
CA ASN A 3 12.79 -7.38 -11.38
C ASN A 3 11.75 -7.75 -10.34
N PHE A 4 11.02 -6.78 -9.80
CA PHE A 4 9.90 -7.03 -8.91
C PHE A 4 8.82 -7.78 -9.72
N THR A 5 8.43 -8.96 -9.25
CA THR A 5 7.56 -9.90 -9.97
C THR A 5 6.15 -9.92 -9.38
N MET A 6 5.22 -10.57 -10.11
CA MET A 6 3.89 -10.90 -9.58
C MET A 6 3.96 -11.75 -8.29
N GLU A 7 4.97 -12.62 -8.16
CA GLU A 7 5.16 -13.42 -6.93
C GLU A 7 5.54 -12.52 -5.75
N ASP A 8 6.44 -11.56 -5.97
CA ASP A 8 6.79 -10.56 -4.96
C ASP A 8 5.57 -9.71 -4.57
N ALA A 9 4.72 -9.36 -5.55
CA ALA A 9 3.48 -8.63 -5.32
C ALA A 9 2.49 -9.44 -4.47
N LYS A 10 2.33 -10.73 -4.75
CA LYS A 10 1.48 -11.64 -3.97
C LYS A 10 2.00 -11.79 -2.54
N TYR A 11 3.31 -11.99 -2.37
CA TYR A 11 3.93 -12.03 -1.05
C TYR A 11 3.72 -10.74 -0.25
N CYS A 12 3.91 -9.57 -0.88
CA CYS A 12 3.64 -8.29 -0.24
C CYS A 12 2.17 -8.16 0.17
N ALA A 13 1.24 -8.60 -0.69
CA ALA A 13 -0.17 -8.57 -0.39
C ALA A 13 -0.49 -9.43 0.83
N GLU A 14 0.02 -10.66 0.90
CA GLU A 14 -0.15 -11.55 2.06
C GLU A 14 0.33 -10.91 3.37
N GLN A 15 1.49 -10.24 3.36
CA GLN A 15 2.00 -9.54 4.54
C GLN A 15 1.04 -8.42 5.00
N VAL A 16 0.50 -7.65 4.05
CA VAL A 16 -0.45 -6.56 4.36
C VAL A 16 -1.77 -7.14 4.86
N ILE A 17 -2.30 -8.19 4.21
CA ILE A 17 -3.52 -8.89 4.61
C ILE A 17 -3.37 -9.37 6.04
N HIS A 18 -2.33 -10.14 6.35
CA HIS A 18 -2.10 -10.66 7.69
C HIS A 18 -1.99 -9.56 8.75
N GLY A 19 -1.37 -8.42 8.41
CA GLY A 19 -1.31 -7.25 9.28
C GLY A 19 -2.67 -6.59 9.51
N ILE A 20 -3.48 -6.45 8.45
CA ILE A 20 -4.85 -5.92 8.50
C ILE A 20 -5.72 -6.87 9.32
N GLU A 21 -5.69 -8.17 9.04
CA GLU A 21 -6.48 -9.19 9.72
C GLU A 21 -6.19 -9.22 11.22
N ARG A 22 -4.92 -9.22 11.63
CA ARG A 22 -4.55 -9.13 13.05
C ARG A 22 -5.10 -7.89 13.72
N THR A 23 -5.09 -6.75 13.02
CA THR A 23 -5.52 -5.46 13.60
C THR A 23 -7.05 -5.32 13.60
N PHE A 24 -7.72 -5.73 12.53
CA PHE A 24 -9.18 -5.62 12.38
C PHE A 24 -9.91 -6.71 13.15
N PHE A 25 -9.47 -7.97 13.10
CA PHE A 25 -10.16 -9.06 13.79
C PHE A 25 -9.93 -9.08 15.31
N GLN A 26 -8.89 -8.40 15.81
CA GLN A 26 -8.77 -8.15 17.25
C GLN A 26 -9.75 -7.07 17.74
N VAL A 27 -10.22 -6.18 16.85
CA VAL A 27 -11.03 -5.01 17.20
C VAL A 27 -12.51 -5.18 16.81
N SER A 28 -12.83 -6.01 15.80
CA SER A 28 -14.20 -6.19 15.30
C SER A 28 -14.79 -7.54 15.69
N ASN A 29 -16.06 -7.53 16.11
CA ASN A 29 -16.96 -8.68 16.21
C ASN A 29 -16.74 -9.69 15.07
N LYS A 30 -16.89 -10.99 15.34
CA LYS A 30 -16.73 -12.17 14.45
C LYS A 30 -17.57 -12.15 13.13
N ASP A 31 -18.17 -11.03 12.78
CA ASP A 31 -19.16 -10.83 11.72
C ASP A 31 -18.63 -10.08 10.49
N LEU A 32 -17.36 -9.65 10.49
CA LEU A 32 -16.70 -9.11 9.31
C LEU A 32 -15.92 -10.19 8.58
N SER A 33 -15.86 -10.10 7.25
CA SER A 33 -15.00 -10.97 6.43
C SER A 33 -14.32 -10.11 5.36
N PHE A 34 -12.99 -10.22 5.27
CA PHE A 34 -12.17 -9.50 4.30
C PHE A 34 -12.08 -10.32 3.01
N PHE A 35 -12.24 -9.65 1.87
CA PHE A 35 -12.21 -10.29 0.55
C PHE A 35 -11.33 -9.51 -0.42
N ILE A 36 -10.78 -10.26 -1.38
CA ILE A 36 -9.94 -9.76 -2.45
C ILE A 36 -10.58 -10.19 -3.77
N ARG A 37 -10.79 -9.25 -4.68
CA ARG A 37 -11.06 -9.56 -6.09
C ARG A 37 -9.72 -9.79 -6.76
N ILE A 38 -9.32 -11.06 -6.86
CA ILE A 38 -7.99 -11.46 -7.32
C ILE A 38 -7.71 -10.90 -8.73
N GLU A 39 -8.70 -10.93 -9.60
CA GLU A 39 -8.58 -10.45 -10.99
C GLU A 39 -8.27 -8.95 -11.03
N ILE A 40 -8.92 -8.16 -10.17
CA ILE A 40 -8.69 -6.71 -10.07
C ILE A 40 -7.32 -6.42 -9.43
N PHE A 41 -6.91 -7.25 -8.47
CA PHE A 41 -5.59 -7.13 -7.86
C PHE A 41 -4.49 -7.42 -8.89
N GLU A 42 -4.62 -8.49 -9.66
CA GLU A 42 -3.70 -8.85 -10.73
C GLU A 42 -3.68 -7.77 -11.82
N GLU A 43 -4.83 -7.21 -12.21
CA GLU A 43 -4.87 -6.04 -13.12
C GLU A 43 -4.13 -4.83 -12.56
N SER A 44 -4.25 -4.57 -11.25
CA SER A 44 -3.55 -3.46 -10.57
C SER A 44 -2.03 -3.63 -10.66
N VAL A 45 -1.54 -4.86 -10.43
CA VAL A 45 -0.12 -5.21 -10.54
C VAL A 45 0.36 -5.07 -11.98
N LEU A 46 -0.38 -5.64 -12.94
CA LEU A 46 -0.03 -5.58 -14.36
C LEU A 46 0.07 -4.14 -14.86
N LYS A 47 -0.87 -3.26 -14.49
CA LYS A 47 -0.80 -1.84 -14.84
C LYS A 47 0.41 -1.16 -14.20
N ALA A 48 0.74 -1.46 -12.94
CA ALA A 48 1.95 -0.91 -12.33
C ALA A 48 3.21 -1.33 -13.11
N GLU A 49 3.35 -2.62 -13.43
CA GLU A 49 4.50 -3.16 -14.17
C GLU A 49 4.64 -2.57 -15.58
N GLN A 50 3.53 -2.47 -16.33
CA GLN A 50 3.54 -1.90 -17.67
C GLN A 50 4.10 -0.47 -17.68
N TYR A 51 3.71 0.36 -16.72
CA TYR A 51 4.25 1.71 -16.60
C TYR A 51 5.70 1.73 -16.11
N LEU A 52 6.06 0.82 -15.19
CA LEU A 52 7.42 0.75 -14.66
C LEU A 52 8.45 0.35 -15.73
N LYS A 53 8.05 -0.43 -16.75
CA LYS A 53 8.90 -0.79 -17.91
C LYS A 53 9.42 0.41 -18.71
N VAL A 54 8.76 1.57 -18.63
CA VAL A 54 9.22 2.80 -19.29
C VAL A 54 10.49 3.36 -18.64
N PHE A 55 10.77 3.00 -17.38
CA PHE A 55 11.95 3.46 -16.66
C PHE A 55 13.10 2.45 -16.77
N LYS A 56 14.29 2.92 -17.16
CA LYS A 56 15.50 2.09 -17.23
C LYS A 56 15.88 1.48 -15.87
N ASN A 57 15.67 2.22 -14.78
CA ASN A 57 15.95 1.81 -13.40
C ASN A 57 15.03 2.58 -12.44
N PRO A 58 13.78 2.13 -12.21
CA PRO A 58 12.89 2.79 -11.25
C PRO A 58 13.45 2.64 -9.83
N ASN A 59 13.50 3.74 -9.08
CA ASN A 59 13.84 3.71 -7.65
C ASN A 59 12.69 3.06 -6.84
N LEU A 60 12.93 2.72 -5.56
CA LEU A 60 11.93 2.05 -4.72
C LEU A 60 10.64 2.87 -4.56
N SER A 61 10.75 4.20 -4.48
CA SER A 61 9.59 5.08 -4.34
C SER A 61 8.73 5.12 -5.59
N LYS A 62 9.34 5.01 -6.78
CA LYS A 62 8.61 4.82 -8.05
C LYS A 62 7.86 3.49 -8.04
N VAL A 63 8.53 2.41 -7.68
CA VAL A 63 7.87 1.10 -7.58
C VAL A 63 6.69 1.18 -6.60
N ALA A 64 6.92 1.59 -5.36
CA ALA A 64 5.87 1.74 -4.35
C ALA A 64 4.72 2.65 -4.83
N GLY A 65 5.04 3.83 -5.38
CA GLY A 65 4.05 4.80 -5.83
C GLY A 65 3.13 4.27 -6.92
N TYR A 66 3.67 3.57 -7.92
CA TYR A 66 2.87 3.00 -9.02
C TYR A 66 1.98 1.85 -8.57
N TYR A 67 2.48 0.94 -7.73
CA TYR A 67 1.67 -0.15 -7.16
C TYR A 67 0.55 0.40 -6.27
N SER A 68 0.89 1.28 -5.32
CA SER A 68 -0.09 1.91 -4.43
C SER A 68 -1.13 2.71 -5.21
N PHE A 69 -0.72 3.42 -6.28
CA PHE A 69 -1.65 4.15 -7.13
C PHE A 69 -2.70 3.22 -7.76
N TRP A 70 -2.27 2.15 -8.41
CA TRP A 70 -3.19 1.26 -9.15
C TRP A 70 -4.08 0.44 -8.22
N ILE A 71 -3.54 -0.07 -7.11
CA ILE A 71 -4.33 -0.75 -6.08
C ILE A 71 -5.43 0.18 -5.56
N ARG A 72 -5.09 1.42 -5.20
CA ARG A 72 -6.05 2.41 -4.74
C ARG A 72 -7.06 2.79 -5.81
N LYS A 73 -6.63 2.87 -7.07
CA LYS A 73 -7.49 3.26 -8.20
C LYS A 73 -8.51 2.19 -8.57
N LEU A 74 -8.11 0.91 -8.59
CA LEU A 74 -8.95 -0.21 -9.01
C LEU A 74 -9.72 -0.86 -7.85
N LYS A 75 -9.30 -0.62 -6.61
CA LYS A 75 -10.01 -1.01 -5.38
C LYS A 75 -10.33 -2.52 -5.27
N PRO A 76 -9.33 -3.41 -5.32
CA PRO A 76 -9.57 -4.86 -5.31
C PRO A 76 -10.05 -5.41 -3.96
N PHE A 77 -9.94 -4.65 -2.86
CA PHE A 77 -10.25 -5.12 -1.51
C PHE A 77 -11.62 -4.63 -1.03
N TYR A 78 -12.38 -5.50 -0.36
CA TYR A 78 -13.65 -5.12 0.25
C TYR A 78 -13.95 -5.94 1.49
N VAL A 79 -14.73 -5.36 2.41
CA VAL A 79 -15.25 -6.07 3.58
C VAL A 79 -16.73 -6.33 3.38
N ARG A 80 -17.17 -7.56 3.68
CA ARG A 80 -18.58 -7.90 3.82
C ARG A 80 -18.89 -8.05 5.30
N ALA A 81 -19.87 -7.31 5.79
CA ALA A 81 -20.42 -7.47 7.12
C ALA A 81 -21.71 -8.31 7.03
N LYS A 82 -21.91 -9.25 7.97
CA LYS A 82 -23.12 -10.09 7.99
C LYS A 82 -24.40 -9.34 8.37
N ARG A 83 -24.31 -8.23 9.11
CA ARG A 83 -25.47 -7.56 9.73
C ARG A 83 -25.57 -6.04 9.58
N ASN A 84 -24.56 -5.35 9.02
CA ASN A 84 -24.59 -3.89 8.87
C ASN A 84 -23.95 -3.47 7.54
N ASN A 85 -24.54 -2.50 6.83
CA ASN A 85 -23.95 -1.87 5.64
C ASN A 85 -22.73 -0.98 5.93
N ASN A 86 -22.03 -1.18 7.05
CA ASN A 86 -20.83 -0.43 7.38
C ASN A 86 -19.66 -1.00 6.58
N TYR A 87 -19.54 -0.51 5.35
CA TYR A 87 -18.35 -0.70 4.54
C TYR A 87 -17.21 0.07 5.19
N ILE A 88 -16.08 -0.61 5.47
CA ILE A 88 -14.83 0.10 5.74
C ILE A 88 -14.45 0.77 4.43
N THR A 89 -14.82 2.04 4.31
CA THR A 89 -14.74 2.77 3.05
C THR A 89 -13.30 2.89 2.58
N ASP A 90 -12.35 2.99 3.51
CA ASP A 90 -10.98 3.41 3.28
C ASP A 90 -9.99 2.25 3.16
N LEU A 91 -10.51 1.02 3.04
CA LEU A 91 -9.71 -0.20 3.06
C LEU A 91 -8.65 -0.21 1.96
N ASN A 92 -9.01 0.20 0.75
CA ASN A 92 -8.09 0.15 -0.39
C ASN A 92 -7.00 1.21 -0.28
N GLU A 93 -7.32 2.37 0.26
CA GLU A 93 -6.36 3.44 0.52
C GLU A 93 -5.36 3.03 1.61
N ILE A 94 -5.86 2.43 2.71
CA ILE A 94 -5.01 1.86 3.76
C ILE A 94 -4.11 0.76 3.18
N PHE A 95 -4.69 -0.18 2.44
CA PHE A 95 -3.95 -1.28 1.83
C PHE A 95 -2.87 -0.77 0.89
N ALA A 96 -3.21 0.17 0.01
CA ALA A 96 -2.28 0.76 -0.94
C ALA A 96 -1.08 1.40 -0.24
N ILE A 97 -1.29 2.16 0.84
CA ILE A 97 -0.20 2.76 1.62
C ILE A 97 0.67 1.66 2.24
N LEU A 98 0.07 0.71 2.94
CA LEU A 98 0.80 -0.38 3.61
C LEU A 98 1.59 -1.23 2.62
N PHE A 99 1.01 -1.53 1.46
CA PHE A 99 1.67 -2.26 0.38
C PHE A 99 2.94 -1.54 -0.09
N GLY A 100 2.84 -0.24 -0.36
CA GLY A 100 4.02 0.56 -0.74
C GLY A 100 5.09 0.62 0.34
N LEU A 101 4.69 0.69 1.62
CA LEU A 101 5.64 0.67 2.74
C LEU A 101 6.34 -0.70 2.89
N VAL A 102 5.63 -1.81 2.67
CA VAL A 102 6.19 -3.17 2.66
C VAL A 102 7.19 -3.31 1.50
N LEU A 103 6.87 -2.81 0.30
CA LEU A 103 7.79 -2.80 -0.83
C LEU A 103 9.10 -2.09 -0.52
N ILE A 104 9.00 -0.88 0.04
CA ILE A 104 10.17 -0.11 0.46
C ILE A 104 10.97 -0.89 1.49
N SER A 105 10.30 -1.41 2.53
CA SER A 105 10.89 -2.19 3.61
C SER A 105 11.71 -3.38 3.10
N GLN A 106 11.17 -4.14 2.14
CA GLN A 106 11.86 -5.25 1.49
C GLN A 106 13.05 -4.77 0.67
N GLY A 107 12.87 -3.73 -0.15
CA GLY A 107 13.91 -3.18 -1.01
C GLY A 107 15.12 -2.63 -0.23
N VAL A 108 14.88 -1.99 0.92
CA VAL A 108 15.97 -1.49 1.78
C VAL A 108 16.45 -2.51 2.83
N LYS A 109 15.84 -3.70 2.88
CA LYS A 109 16.08 -4.75 3.90
C LYS A 109 16.01 -4.21 5.34
N ARG A 110 14.99 -3.40 5.63
CA ARG A 110 14.76 -2.79 6.97
C ARG A 110 13.31 -2.98 7.39
N SER A 111 13.02 -2.67 8.64
CA SER A 111 11.66 -2.63 9.18
C SER A 111 10.79 -1.62 8.42
N ILE A 112 9.49 -1.91 8.34
CA ILE A 112 8.47 -1.02 7.78
C ILE A 112 8.54 0.35 8.47
N PRO A 113 8.57 1.47 7.71
CA PRO A 113 8.54 2.79 8.29
C PRO A 113 7.32 3.00 9.18
N LYS A 114 7.54 3.48 10.42
CA LYS A 114 6.45 3.79 11.34
C LYS A 114 5.86 5.16 10.99
N LEU A 115 4.61 5.18 10.55
CA LEU A 115 3.85 6.42 10.34
C LEU A 115 3.07 6.78 11.61
N SER A 116 2.98 8.07 11.93
CA SER A 116 2.07 8.52 12.98
C SER A 116 0.62 8.30 12.54
N LYS A 117 -0.29 8.01 13.48
CA LYS A 117 -1.71 7.81 13.18
C LYS A 117 -2.31 9.00 12.42
N LYS A 118 -1.97 10.22 12.83
CA LYS A 118 -2.41 11.45 12.16
C LYS A 118 -1.95 11.48 10.70
N PHE A 119 -0.67 11.26 10.45
CA PHE A 119 -0.12 11.28 9.10
C PHE A 119 -0.72 10.17 8.21
N LEU A 120 -0.91 8.96 8.75
CA LEU A 120 -1.59 7.89 8.03
C LEU A 120 -3.01 8.27 7.64
N ASN A 121 -3.78 8.85 8.57
CA ASN A 121 -5.15 9.30 8.31
C ASN A 121 -5.19 10.41 7.25
N ASP A 122 -4.27 11.38 7.32
CA ASP A 122 -4.16 12.46 6.34
C ASP A 122 -3.85 11.91 4.94
N LEU A 123 -2.96 10.91 4.84
CA LEU A 123 -2.65 10.22 3.59
C LEU A 123 -3.85 9.45 3.04
N VAL A 124 -4.55 8.69 3.89
CA VAL A 124 -5.75 7.94 3.50
C VAL A 124 -6.82 8.89 2.96
N TYR A 125 -7.10 9.98 3.69
CA TYR A 125 -8.04 11.01 3.26
C TYR A 125 -7.62 11.60 1.91
N SER A 126 -6.34 11.95 1.76
CA SER A 126 -5.82 12.54 0.54
C SER A 126 -5.98 11.61 -0.66
N LEU A 127 -5.53 10.35 -0.55
CA LEU A 127 -5.64 9.37 -1.63
C LEU A 127 -7.09 9.09 -2.04
N ARG A 128 -8.02 9.19 -1.07
CA ARG A 128 -9.45 8.98 -1.29
C ARG A 128 -10.11 10.13 -2.04
N TYR A 129 -9.89 11.37 -1.58
CA TYR A 129 -10.68 12.53 -2.01
C TYR A 129 -9.98 13.43 -3.02
N HIS A 130 -8.68 13.23 -3.30
CA HIS A 130 -7.96 13.99 -4.31
C HIS A 130 -7.52 13.16 -5.52
N THR A 131 -7.44 13.83 -6.67
CA THR A 131 -6.93 13.24 -7.91
C THR A 131 -5.41 13.20 -7.88
N PHE A 132 -4.85 12.14 -7.30
CA PHE A 132 -3.43 11.85 -7.38
C PHE A 132 -3.07 11.19 -8.72
N SER A 133 -2.01 11.66 -9.37
CA SER A 133 -1.31 10.91 -10.43
C SER A 133 -0.36 9.86 -9.82
N PRO A 134 0.12 8.85 -10.58
CA PRO A 134 1.16 7.93 -10.10
C PRO A 134 2.40 8.66 -9.56
N GLN A 135 2.83 9.71 -10.26
CA GLN A 135 3.99 10.52 -9.87
C GLN A 135 3.77 11.24 -8.54
N SER A 136 2.55 11.71 -8.29
CA SER A 136 2.20 12.36 -7.02
C SER A 136 2.29 11.36 -5.85
N VAL A 137 1.87 10.12 -6.06
CA VAL A 137 2.03 9.05 -5.06
C VAL A 137 3.49 8.67 -4.88
N THR A 138 4.29 8.64 -5.96
CA THR A 138 5.75 8.44 -5.87
C THR A 138 6.41 9.49 -4.98
N LEU A 139 6.08 10.78 -5.14
CA LEU A 139 6.62 11.85 -4.31
C LEU A 139 6.31 11.65 -2.82
N ILE A 140 5.10 11.19 -2.49
CA ILE A 140 4.75 10.84 -1.11
C ILE A 140 5.71 9.78 -0.56
N PHE A 141 5.99 8.72 -1.32
CA PHE A 141 6.91 7.67 -0.89
C PHE A 141 8.37 8.13 -0.83
N GLU A 142 8.80 9.04 -1.70
CA GLU A 142 10.12 9.69 -1.61
C GLU A 142 10.25 10.46 -0.29
N LEU A 143 9.26 11.27 0.07
CA LEU A 143 9.26 12.02 1.34
C LEU A 143 9.23 11.11 2.57
N ILE A 144 8.45 10.02 2.53
CA ILE A 144 8.43 9.02 3.61
C ILE A 144 9.82 8.40 3.78
N LEU A 145 10.45 8.03 2.66
CA LEU A 145 11.74 7.38 2.66
C LEU A 145 12.84 8.32 3.18
N GLU A 146 12.87 9.57 2.71
CA GLU A 146 13.79 10.61 3.18
C GLU A 146 13.66 10.82 4.69
N LYS A 147 12.43 11.02 5.19
CA LYS A 147 12.17 11.18 6.62
C LYS A 147 12.68 9.99 7.43
N PHE A 148 12.41 8.77 6.94
CA PHE A 148 12.84 7.54 7.62
C PHE A 148 14.38 7.40 7.67
N PHE A 149 15.09 7.86 6.64
CA PHE A 149 16.54 7.87 6.64
C PHE A 149 17.11 8.98 7.53
N ILE A 150 16.59 10.19 7.46
CA ILE A 150 17.04 11.35 8.25
C ILE A 150 16.90 11.08 9.76
N GLU A 151 15.76 10.56 10.21
CA GLU A 151 15.52 10.26 11.63
C GLU A 151 16.49 9.23 12.22
N LYS A 152 17.11 8.38 11.39
CA LYS A 152 18.16 7.45 11.83
C LYS A 152 19.55 8.09 11.91
N HIS A 153 19.83 9.09 11.09
CA HIS A 153 21.12 9.78 11.11
C HIS A 153 21.23 10.82 12.24
N LEU A 154 20.10 11.39 12.68
CA LEU A 154 20.04 12.34 13.80
C LEU A 154 19.98 11.68 15.19
N LYS A 155 19.92 10.35 15.27
CA LYS A 155 19.92 9.58 16.54
C LYS A 155 21.26 8.89 16.84
N LYS A 156 22.35 9.38 16.24
CA LYS A 156 23.73 9.05 16.62
C LYS A 156 24.32 10.21 17.40
#